data_AF-A0A9P6S0U8-F1
#
_entry.id   AF-A0A9P6S0U8-F1
#
_cell.length_a   1.000
_cell.length_b   1.000
_cell.length_c   1.000
_cell.angle_alpha   90.00
_cell.angle_beta   90.00
_cell.angle_gamma   90.00
#
_symmetry.space_group_name_H-M   'P 1'
#
loop_
_entity.id
_entity.type
_entity.pdbx_description
1 polymer ?
#
loop_
_entity_poly.entity_id
_entity_poly.type
_entity_poly.pdbx_seq_one_letter_code
_entity_poly.pdbx_strand_id
1 'polypeptide(L)'
;MAPIAGMRIWVAFLTFISLSVTISFYSYRVHQVKYARSLGILDEEDANLGWKDICSILTAVILFGIYAYSVWARNKVTSFIQNRFLRAILILIPAVLLLYIECESINWRRNVQNLMNESRRSHLPEDYPDIPKINLFVCHKDDPYCFLMLSQIILAVITGLFVVVEVAMSFFMSPRPSARSADV
;
A
#
# COMPACT_ATOMS: atom_id res chain seq x y z
N MET A 1 24.92 14.20 6.42
CA MET A 1 23.91 13.32 7.06
C MET A 1 22.50 13.92 7.15
N ALA A 2 22.30 15.23 6.91
CA ALA A 2 20.98 15.87 6.89
C ALA A 2 19.94 15.35 5.85
N PRO A 3 20.30 14.96 4.60
CA PRO A 3 19.28 14.57 3.61
C PRO A 3 18.57 13.25 3.96
N ILE A 4 19.24 12.35 4.66
CA ILE A 4 18.69 11.04 5.05
C ILE A 4 17.65 11.18 6.17
N ALA A 5 17.87 12.12 7.11
CA ALA A 5 16.92 12.39 8.18
C ALA A 5 15.62 13.01 7.64
N GLY A 6 15.73 13.93 6.67
CA GLY A 6 14.58 14.50 5.96
C GLY A 6 13.75 13.42 5.26
N MET A 7 14.40 12.51 4.52
CA MET A 7 13.71 11.43 3.83
C MET A 7 12.94 10.51 4.79
N ARG A 8 13.51 10.17 5.95
CA ARG A 8 12.83 9.30 6.93
C ARG A 8 11.56 9.93 7.50
N ILE A 9 11.57 11.25 7.73
CA ILE A 9 10.38 11.98 8.18
C ILE A 9 9.31 11.98 7.08
N TRP A 10 9.72 12.18 5.84
CA TRP A 10 8.82 12.11 4.68
C TRP A 10 8.20 10.72 4.50
N VAL A 11 9.00 9.65 4.59
CA VAL A 11 8.45 8.28 4.48
C VAL A 11 7.56 7.95 5.68
N ALA A 12 7.90 8.40 6.89
CA ALA A 12 7.03 8.26 8.05
C ALA A 12 5.67 8.94 7.83
N PHE A 13 5.66 10.16 7.28
CA PHE A 13 4.45 10.87 6.93
C PHE A 13 3.63 10.15 5.85
N LEU A 14 4.27 9.63 4.80
CA LEU A 14 3.60 8.83 3.77
C LEU A 14 2.98 7.55 4.34
N THR A 15 3.72 6.81 5.17
CA THR A 15 3.19 5.59 5.82
C THR A 15 2.03 5.89 6.76
N PHE A 16 2.05 7.05 7.43
CA PHE A 16 0.93 7.52 8.26
C PHE A 16 -0.32 7.78 7.40
N ILE A 17 -0.20 8.58 6.33
CA ILE A 17 -1.32 8.84 5.42
C ILE A 17 -1.85 7.54 4.81
N SER A 18 -0.95 6.67 4.34
CA SER A 18 -1.30 5.37 3.78
C SER A 18 -2.08 4.52 4.78
N LEU A 19 -1.65 4.49 6.05
CA LEU A 19 -2.35 3.79 7.11
C LEU A 19 -3.73 4.43 7.39
N SER A 20 -3.82 5.75 7.47
CA SER A 20 -5.11 6.44 7.67
C SER A 20 -6.11 6.11 6.57
N VAL A 21 -5.69 6.18 5.30
CA VAL A 21 -6.56 5.83 4.16
C VAL A 21 -6.93 4.36 4.16
N THR A 22 -6.01 3.47 4.51
CA THR A 22 -6.27 2.03 4.66
C THR A 22 -7.35 1.80 5.73
N ILE A 23 -7.22 2.42 6.91
CA ILE A 23 -8.21 2.35 7.99
C ILE A 23 -9.56 2.89 7.51
N SER A 24 -9.59 4.05 6.83
CA SER A 24 -10.84 4.63 6.32
C SER A 24 -11.52 3.72 5.30
N PHE A 25 -10.77 3.13 4.37
CA PHE A 25 -11.30 2.21 3.37
C PHE A 25 -11.91 0.96 4.00
N TYR A 26 -11.19 0.28 4.90
CA TYR A 26 -11.72 -0.92 5.54
C TYR A 26 -12.84 -0.61 6.52
N SER A 27 -12.80 0.54 7.20
CA SER A 27 -13.90 1.00 8.05
C SER A 27 -15.17 1.24 7.23
N TYR A 28 -15.03 1.84 6.04
CA TYR A 28 -16.13 2.02 5.10
C TYR A 28 -16.68 0.67 4.59
N ARG A 29 -15.80 -0.27 4.21
CA ARG A 29 -16.23 -1.63 3.81
C ARG A 29 -16.99 -2.34 4.92
N VAL A 30 -16.49 -2.30 6.16
CA VAL A 30 -17.18 -2.91 7.32
C VAL A 30 -18.54 -2.27 7.53
N HIS A 31 -18.66 -0.95 7.40
CA HIS A 31 -19.94 -0.27 7.49
C HIS A 31 -20.93 -0.73 6.41
N GLN A 32 -20.48 -0.80 5.14
CA GLN A 32 -21.31 -1.28 4.03
C GLN A 32 -21.76 -2.71 4.19
N VAL A 33 -20.88 -3.61 4.66
CA VAL A 33 -21.22 -5.01 4.93
C VAL A 33 -22.29 -5.10 6.03
N LYS A 34 -22.13 -4.35 7.12
CA LYS A 34 -23.14 -4.29 8.20
C LYS A 34 -24.47 -3.76 7.70
N TYR A 35 -24.44 -2.72 6.85
CA TYR A 35 -25.64 -2.15 6.25
C TYR A 35 -26.35 -3.16 5.33
N ALA A 36 -25.63 -3.82 4.43
CA ALA A 36 -26.19 -4.85 3.56
C ALA A 36 -26.78 -6.04 4.34
N ARG A 37 -26.11 -6.45 5.44
CA ARG A 37 -26.63 -7.48 6.35
C ARG A 37 -27.92 -7.02 7.03
N SER A 38 -28.00 -5.77 7.46
CA SER A 38 -29.23 -5.22 8.06
C SER A 38 -30.42 -5.20 7.10
N LEU A 39 -30.15 -5.19 5.79
CA LEU A 39 -31.15 -5.27 4.73
C LEU A 39 -31.46 -6.71 4.28
N GLY A 40 -30.77 -7.73 4.83
CA GLY A 40 -30.94 -9.13 4.42
C GLY A 40 -30.40 -9.45 3.02
N ILE A 41 -29.50 -8.62 2.48
CA ILE A 41 -28.94 -8.78 1.12
C ILE A 41 -27.71 -9.71 1.11
N LEU A 42 -27.02 -9.83 2.25
CA LEU A 42 -25.78 -10.60 2.38
C LEU A 42 -25.90 -11.61 3.52
N ASP A 43 -25.57 -12.87 3.24
CA ASP A 43 -25.44 -13.92 4.26
C ASP A 43 -24.17 -13.72 5.10
N GLU A 44 -24.13 -14.31 6.30
CA GLU A 44 -23.07 -14.05 7.27
C GLU A 44 -21.67 -14.49 6.82
N GLU A 45 -21.58 -15.48 5.93
CA GLU A 45 -20.32 -16.11 5.50
C GLU A 45 -19.55 -15.32 4.43
N ASP A 46 -20.22 -14.47 3.65
CA ASP A 46 -19.62 -13.73 2.51
C ASP A 46 -18.88 -12.44 2.91
N ALA A 47 -18.82 -12.15 4.21
CA ALA A 47 -18.27 -10.91 4.76
C ALA A 47 -16.77 -10.97 5.13
N ASN A 48 -16.08 -12.06 4.81
CA ASN A 48 -14.70 -12.27 5.27
C ASN A 48 -13.68 -11.45 4.47
N LEU A 49 -12.69 -10.90 5.17
CA LEU A 49 -11.53 -10.25 4.54
C LEU A 49 -10.73 -11.29 3.77
N GLY A 50 -10.42 -10.99 2.50
CA GLY A 50 -9.54 -11.85 1.72
C GLY A 50 -8.11 -11.82 2.27
N TRP A 51 -7.30 -12.82 1.94
CA TRP A 51 -5.89 -12.85 2.36
C TRP A 51 -5.13 -11.58 1.93
N LYS A 52 -5.43 -11.05 0.73
CA LYS A 52 -4.84 -9.80 0.21
C LYS A 52 -5.20 -8.60 1.07
N ASP A 53 -6.43 -8.54 1.56
CA ASP A 53 -6.90 -7.47 2.42
C ASP A 53 -6.11 -7.49 3.74
N ILE A 54 -5.97 -8.67 4.34
CA ILE A 54 -5.20 -8.89 5.57
C ILE A 54 -3.73 -8.48 5.37
N CYS A 55 -3.11 -8.92 4.28
CA CYS A 55 -1.71 -8.57 3.98
C CYS A 55 -1.52 -7.07 3.77
N SER A 56 -2.45 -6.38 3.08
CA SER A 56 -2.40 -4.93 2.88
C SER A 56 -2.48 -4.18 4.22
N ILE A 57 -3.42 -4.56 5.09
CA ILE A 57 -3.59 -3.96 6.44
C ILE A 57 -2.32 -4.17 7.28
N LEU A 58 -1.86 -5.42 7.41
CA LEU A 58 -0.69 -5.75 8.22
C LEU A 58 0.55 -5.01 7.73
N THR A 59 0.73 -4.92 6.42
CA THR A 59 1.88 -4.24 5.82
C THR A 59 1.85 -2.74 6.10
N ALA A 60 0.69 -2.08 5.98
CA ALA A 60 0.55 -0.67 6.33
C ALA A 60 0.87 -0.40 7.81
N VAL A 61 0.39 -1.26 8.72
CA VAL A 61 0.67 -1.16 10.17
C VAL A 61 2.14 -1.37 10.48
N ILE A 62 2.76 -2.41 9.91
CA ILE A 62 4.18 -2.74 10.12
C ILE A 62 5.06 -1.61 9.62
N LEU A 63 4.83 -1.11 8.39
CA LEU A 63 5.62 0.00 7.83
C LEU A 63 5.49 1.27 8.68
N PHE A 64 4.28 1.64 9.06
CA PHE A 64 4.08 2.79 9.94
C PHE A 64 4.78 2.61 11.28
N GLY A 65 4.66 1.43 11.91
CA GLY A 65 5.32 1.13 13.18
C GLY A 65 6.85 1.26 13.08
N ILE A 66 7.46 0.73 12.02
CA ILE A 66 8.90 0.83 11.77
C ILE A 66 9.32 2.30 11.61
N TYR A 67 8.62 3.08 10.78
CA TYR A 67 9.01 4.46 10.51
C TYR A 67 8.70 5.39 11.68
N ALA A 68 7.57 5.23 12.37
CA ALA A 68 7.23 5.97 13.59
C ALA A 68 8.28 5.73 14.68
N TYR A 69 8.68 4.47 14.88
CA TYR A 69 9.76 4.12 15.79
C TYR A 69 11.09 4.76 15.37
N SER A 70 11.41 4.75 14.07
CA SER A 70 12.64 5.36 13.55
C SER A 70 12.73 6.88 13.79
N VAL A 71 11.57 7.57 13.78
CA VAL A 71 11.48 9.02 14.05
C VAL A 71 11.50 9.30 15.55
N TRP A 72 10.83 8.48 16.36
CA TRP A 72 10.77 8.64 17.81
C TRP A 72 12.13 8.34 18.47
N ALA A 73 12.82 7.30 18.03
CA ALA A 73 14.09 6.84 18.61
C ALA A 73 15.33 7.68 18.21
N ARG A 74 15.12 8.95 17.82
CA ARG A 74 16.08 9.91 17.23
C ARG A 74 17.47 9.97 17.87
N ASN A 75 17.63 9.53 19.12
CA ASN A 75 18.91 9.59 19.85
C ASN A 75 19.41 8.28 20.49
N LYS A 76 18.73 7.13 20.42
CA LYS A 76 19.20 5.92 21.16
C LYS A 76 19.06 4.55 20.49
N VAL A 77 18.40 4.39 19.33
CA VAL A 77 18.07 3.03 18.85
C VAL A 77 18.39 2.73 17.38
N THR A 78 19.62 3.00 16.97
CA THR A 78 20.27 2.18 15.92
C THR A 78 21.08 1.01 16.50
N SER A 79 20.83 0.65 17.76
CA SER A 79 21.41 -0.55 18.39
C SER A 79 20.60 -1.83 18.09
N PHE A 80 19.27 -1.74 17.96
CA PHE A 80 18.41 -2.95 17.84
C PHE A 80 18.57 -3.68 16.50
N ILE A 81 19.00 -2.98 15.45
CA ILE A 81 19.41 -3.58 14.18
C ILE A 81 20.71 -2.91 13.74
N GLN A 82 21.82 -3.24 14.42
CA GLN A 82 23.15 -2.77 14.00
C GLN A 82 23.47 -3.21 12.56
N ASN A 83 22.90 -4.34 12.12
CA ASN A 83 23.13 -4.86 10.78
C ASN A 83 22.25 -4.14 9.74
N ARG A 84 22.88 -3.23 8.96
CA ARG A 84 22.23 -2.47 7.90
C ARG A 84 21.47 -3.36 6.90
N PHE A 85 21.98 -4.56 6.63
CA PHE A 85 21.32 -5.53 5.73
C PHE A 85 20.02 -6.05 6.32
N LEU A 86 20.01 -6.42 7.61
CA LEU A 86 18.82 -6.92 8.27
C LEU A 86 17.72 -5.86 8.30
N ARG A 87 18.06 -4.60 8.57
CA ARG A 87 17.10 -3.49 8.53
C ARG A 87 16.54 -3.29 7.12
N ALA A 88 17.40 -3.29 6.11
CA ALA A 88 16.98 -3.15 4.72
C ALA A 88 16.01 -4.28 4.32
N ILE A 89 16.32 -5.53 4.66
CA ILE A 89 15.45 -6.69 4.38
C ILE A 89 14.11 -6.56 5.10
N LEU A 90 14.11 -6.21 6.39
CA LEU A 90 12.89 -6.06 7.19
C LEU A 90 11.96 -4.96 6.68
N ILE A 91 12.49 -3.93 6.03
CA ILE A 91 11.71 -2.84 5.44
C ILE A 91 11.31 -3.16 3.99
N LEU A 92 12.21 -3.80 3.23
CA LEU A 92 12.02 -4.08 1.81
C LEU A 92 10.99 -5.18 1.57
N ILE A 93 11.01 -6.26 2.37
CA ILE A 93 10.02 -7.35 2.25
C ILE A 93 8.58 -6.84 2.30
N PRO A 94 8.15 -6.10 3.35
CA PRO A 94 6.79 -5.57 3.40
C PRO A 94 6.52 -4.60 2.25
N ALA A 95 7.46 -3.73 1.86
CA ALA A 95 7.26 -2.80 0.75
C ALA A 95 7.06 -3.51 -0.60
N VAL A 96 7.84 -4.55 -0.89
CA VAL A 96 7.71 -5.35 -2.12
C VAL A 96 6.40 -6.14 -2.10
N LEU A 97 6.03 -6.72 -0.95
CA LEU A 97 4.76 -7.42 -0.80
C LEU A 97 3.57 -6.48 -1.04
N LEU A 98 3.61 -5.25 -0.50
CA LEU A 98 2.58 -4.23 -0.75
C LEU A 98 2.46 -3.94 -2.24
N LEU A 99 3.59 -3.64 -2.90
CA LEU A 99 3.61 -3.34 -4.34
C LEU A 99 3.09 -4.52 -5.17
N TYR A 100 3.45 -5.75 -4.82
CA TYR A 100 2.96 -6.95 -5.49
C TYR A 100 1.43 -7.05 -5.39
N ILE A 101 0.87 -6.92 -4.18
CA ILE A 101 -0.58 -7.01 -3.94
C ILE A 101 -1.33 -5.92 -4.71
N GLU A 102 -0.83 -4.68 -4.70
CA GLU A 102 -1.49 -3.57 -5.40
C GLU A 102 -1.40 -3.72 -6.93
N CYS A 103 -0.26 -4.18 -7.47
CA CYS A 103 -0.13 -4.49 -8.89
C CYS A 103 -1.08 -5.61 -9.31
N GLU A 104 -1.21 -6.66 -8.50
CA GLU A 104 -2.15 -7.76 -8.77
C GLU A 104 -3.60 -7.28 -8.69
N SER A 105 -3.94 -6.42 -7.73
CA SER A 105 -5.26 -5.78 -7.60
C SER A 105 -5.62 -4.95 -8.84
N ILE A 106 -4.67 -4.14 -9.33
CA ILE A 106 -4.84 -3.36 -10.57
C ILE A 106 -5.07 -4.29 -11.77
N ASN A 107 -4.28 -5.36 -11.88
CA ASN A 107 -4.40 -6.32 -12.98
C ASN A 107 -5.74 -7.06 -12.95
N TRP A 108 -6.15 -7.54 -11.78
CA TRP A 108 -7.45 -8.19 -11.57
C TRP A 108 -8.61 -7.29 -12.00
N ARG A 109 -8.59 -6.02 -11.60
CA ARG A 109 -9.64 -5.05 -11.97
C ARG A 109 -9.74 -4.83 -13.47
N ARG A 110 -8.60 -4.72 -14.16
CA ARG A 110 -8.56 -4.64 -15.63
C ARG A 110 -9.19 -5.88 -16.26
N ASN A 111 -8.86 -7.07 -15.76
CA ASN A 111 -9.40 -8.33 -16.28
C ASN A 111 -10.91 -8.45 -16.06
N VAL A 112 -11.40 -8.17 -14.85
CA VAL A 112 -12.84 -8.18 -14.55
C VAL A 112 -13.60 -7.24 -15.48
N GLN A 113 -13.06 -6.05 -15.72
CA GLN A 113 -13.69 -5.12 -16.64
C GLN A 113 -13.69 -5.61 -18.09
N ASN A 114 -12.58 -6.17 -18.57
CA ASN A 114 -12.54 -6.75 -19.91
C ASN A 114 -13.61 -7.83 -20.06
N LEU A 115 -13.75 -8.70 -19.06
CA LEU A 115 -14.80 -9.72 -19.03
C LEU A 115 -16.21 -9.12 -19.00
N MET A 116 -16.44 -8.03 -18.26
CA MET A 116 -17.73 -7.34 -18.26
C MET A 116 -18.05 -6.71 -19.63
N ASN A 117 -17.06 -6.14 -20.31
CA ASN A 117 -17.23 -5.60 -21.65
C ASN A 117 -17.47 -6.70 -22.68
N GLU A 118 -16.73 -7.81 -22.61
CA GLU A 118 -16.97 -8.99 -23.45
C GLU A 118 -18.39 -9.57 -23.24
N SER A 119 -18.79 -9.71 -21.98
CA SER A 119 -20.14 -10.16 -21.62
C SER A 119 -21.21 -9.19 -22.16
N ARG A 120 -21.02 -7.88 -22.03
CA ARG A 120 -21.93 -6.88 -22.61
C ARG A 120 -22.06 -7.00 -24.12
N ARG A 121 -20.94 -7.08 -24.84
CA ARG A 121 -20.93 -7.22 -26.31
C ARG A 121 -21.64 -8.49 -26.79
N SER A 122 -21.63 -9.54 -25.97
CA SER A 122 -22.29 -10.81 -26.32
C SER A 122 -23.79 -10.87 -25.97
N HIS A 123 -24.28 -10.03 -25.02
CA HIS A 123 -25.66 -10.11 -24.51
C HIS A 123 -26.51 -8.86 -24.73
N LEU A 124 -25.90 -7.71 -25.07
CA LEU A 124 -26.60 -6.46 -25.32
C LEU A 124 -26.60 -6.12 -26.82
N PRO A 125 -27.57 -5.33 -27.30
CA PRO A 125 -27.56 -4.81 -28.68
C PRO A 125 -26.26 -4.07 -29.01
N GLU A 126 -25.81 -4.11 -30.26
CA GLU A 126 -24.54 -3.49 -30.71
C GLU A 126 -24.44 -1.99 -30.39
N ASP A 127 -25.57 -1.30 -30.25
CA ASP A 127 -25.63 0.13 -29.94
C ASP A 127 -25.32 0.45 -28.47
N TYR A 128 -25.20 -0.56 -27.60
CA TYR A 128 -24.93 -0.34 -26.19
C TYR A 128 -23.43 -0.07 -25.97
N PRO A 129 -23.03 1.10 -25.47
CA PRO A 129 -21.62 1.44 -25.33
C PRO A 129 -20.91 0.53 -24.31
N ASP A 130 -19.67 0.17 -24.64
CA ASP A 130 -18.76 -0.50 -23.72
C ASP A 130 -18.62 0.32 -22.43
N ILE A 131 -18.36 -0.38 -21.31
CA ILE A 131 -17.97 0.30 -20.08
C ILE A 131 -16.60 0.94 -20.35
N PRO A 132 -16.45 2.26 -20.22
CA PRO A 132 -15.19 2.93 -20.49
C PRO A 132 -14.10 2.31 -19.62
N LYS A 133 -12.96 1.94 -20.23
CA LYS A 133 -11.82 1.33 -19.54
C LYS A 133 -11.54 2.08 -18.23
N ILE A 134 -11.36 1.33 -17.14
CA ILE A 134 -11.12 1.85 -15.78
C ILE A 134 -9.97 2.83 -15.93
N ASN A 135 -10.32 4.10 -15.85
CA ASN A 135 -9.36 5.13 -15.59
C ASN A 135 -9.05 4.97 -14.10
N LEU A 136 -7.86 4.48 -13.80
CA LEU A 136 -7.26 4.42 -12.46
C LEU A 136 -7.16 5.81 -11.78
N PHE A 137 -7.79 6.84 -12.33
CA PHE A 137 -7.76 8.21 -11.87
C PHE A 137 -9.13 8.90 -11.94
N VAL A 138 -10.18 8.21 -12.39
CA VAL A 138 -11.50 8.82 -12.57
C VAL A 138 -12.54 7.99 -11.83
N CYS A 139 -13.04 8.57 -10.74
CA CYS A 139 -14.25 8.12 -10.08
C CYS A 139 -15.44 8.97 -10.58
N HIS A 140 -16.63 8.38 -10.59
CA HIS A 140 -17.85 9.16 -10.77
C HIS A 140 -18.02 10.11 -9.58
N LYS A 141 -18.60 11.30 -9.82
CA LYS A 141 -18.58 12.43 -8.87
C LYS A 141 -19.13 12.11 -7.47
N ASP A 142 -19.92 11.06 -7.31
CA ASP A 142 -20.61 10.72 -6.06
C ASP A 142 -20.33 9.29 -5.56
N ASP A 143 -19.22 8.69 -5.96
CA ASP A 143 -18.83 7.36 -5.48
C ASP A 143 -17.68 7.45 -4.44
N PRO A 144 -18.01 7.65 -3.14
CA PRO A 144 -17.00 7.75 -2.08
C PRO A 144 -16.20 6.45 -1.93
N TYR A 145 -16.78 5.31 -2.27
CA TYR A 145 -16.08 4.03 -2.27
C TYR A 145 -14.96 4.03 -3.31
N CYS A 146 -15.26 4.49 -4.53
CA CYS A 146 -14.26 4.61 -5.59
C CYS A 146 -13.10 5.53 -5.16
N PHE A 147 -13.39 6.70 -4.58
CA PHE A 147 -12.34 7.63 -4.15
C PHE A 147 -11.44 7.04 -3.05
N LEU A 148 -12.03 6.39 -2.04
CA LEU A 148 -11.28 5.75 -0.96
C LEU A 148 -10.42 4.62 -1.47
N MET A 149 -11.00 3.75 -2.28
CA MET A 149 -10.31 2.61 -2.89
C MET A 149 -9.13 3.06 -3.75
N LEU A 150 -9.35 4.09 -4.58
CA LEU A 150 -8.31 4.60 -5.45
C LEU A 150 -7.19 5.28 -4.65
N SER A 151 -7.56 6.06 -3.64
CA SER A 151 -6.61 6.69 -2.74
C SER A 151 -5.75 5.64 -2.04
N GLN A 152 -6.36 4.53 -1.59
CA GLN A 152 -5.63 3.42 -0.97
C GLN A 152 -4.60 2.82 -1.92
N ILE A 153 -5.00 2.47 -3.15
CA ILE A 153 -4.11 1.85 -4.15
C ILE A 153 -2.96 2.81 -4.49
N ILE A 154 -3.27 4.07 -4.82
CA ILE A 154 -2.27 5.06 -5.24
C ILE A 154 -1.29 5.34 -4.09
N LEU A 155 -1.79 5.55 -2.87
CA LEU A 155 -0.93 5.83 -1.71
C LEU A 155 -0.08 4.61 -1.33
N ALA A 156 -0.61 3.40 -1.42
CA ALA A 156 0.15 2.17 -1.17
C ALA A 156 1.29 2.02 -2.19
N VAL A 157 1.02 2.27 -3.49
CA VAL A 157 2.04 2.25 -4.54
C VAL A 157 3.10 3.33 -4.31
N ILE A 158 2.69 4.58 -4.06
CA ILE A 158 3.62 5.68 -3.77
C ILE A 158 4.47 5.33 -2.55
N THR A 159 3.85 4.89 -1.46
CA THR A 159 4.55 4.53 -0.22
C THR A 159 5.56 3.40 -0.46
N GLY A 160 5.16 2.34 -1.15
CA GLY A 160 6.04 1.22 -1.51
C GLY A 160 7.25 1.67 -2.33
N LEU A 161 7.05 2.52 -3.34
CA LEU A 161 8.15 3.06 -4.16
C LEU A 161 9.10 3.92 -3.33
N PHE A 162 8.58 4.82 -2.48
CA PHE A 162 9.42 5.66 -1.62
C PHE A 162 10.24 4.84 -0.63
N VAL A 163 9.68 3.75 -0.09
CA VAL A 163 10.42 2.82 0.76
C VAL A 163 11.53 2.11 -0.01
N VAL A 164 11.26 1.61 -1.22
CA VAL A 164 12.28 0.98 -2.08
C VAL A 164 13.41 1.97 -2.39
N VAL A 165 13.07 3.22 -2.72
CA VAL A 165 14.06 4.27 -2.98
C VAL A 165 14.88 4.61 -1.72
N GLU A 166 14.27 4.62 -0.52
CA GLU A 166 15.00 4.85 0.74
C GLU A 166 16.01 3.74 1.03
N VAL A 167 15.59 2.49 0.80
CA VAL A 167 16.47 1.31 0.95
C VAL A 167 17.60 1.36 -0.06
N ALA A 168 17.31 1.63 -1.34
CA ALA A 168 18.33 1.75 -2.39
C ALA A 168 19.34 2.85 -2.08
N MET A 169 18.88 4.06 -1.71
CA MET A 169 19.77 5.16 -1.34
C MET A 169 20.60 4.85 -0.09
N SER A 170 20.04 4.10 0.87
CA SER A 170 20.78 3.66 2.07
C SER A 170 21.96 2.73 1.73
N PHE A 171 21.86 1.95 0.66
CA PHE A 171 22.96 1.14 0.13
C PHE A 171 23.99 1.96 -0.65
N PHE A 172 23.54 2.81 -1.60
CA PHE A 172 24.45 3.57 -2.45
C PHE A 172 25.17 4.72 -1.73
N MET A 173 24.54 5.35 -0.73
CA MET A 173 25.10 6.49 -0.01
C MET A 173 25.80 6.12 1.32
N SER A 174 25.92 4.82 1.65
CA SER A 174 26.69 4.40 2.83
C SER A 174 28.18 4.65 2.61
N PRO A 175 28.88 5.40 3.51
CA PRO A 175 30.32 5.53 3.43
C PRO A 175 30.95 4.14 3.53
N ARG A 176 31.86 3.82 2.58
CA ARG A 176 32.72 2.64 2.71
C ARG A 176 33.40 2.70 4.08
N PRO A 177 33.45 1.59 4.86
CA PRO A 177 34.32 1.56 6.03
C PRO A 177 35.74 1.90 5.53
N SER A 178 36.27 3.05 5.95
CA SER A 178 37.66 3.37 5.66
C SER A 178 38.50 2.27 6.29
N ALA A 179 39.34 1.62 5.49
CA ALA A 179 40.35 0.67 5.95
C ALA A 179 41.38 1.39 6.84
N ARG A 180 40.98 1.71 8.08
CA ARG A 180 41.80 2.48 9.03
C ARG A 180 41.63 2.00 10.47
N SER A 181 41.49 0.70 10.66
CA SER A 181 41.56 0.03 11.96
C SER A 181 42.25 -1.33 11.85
N ALA A 182 43.38 -1.38 11.14
CA ALA A 182 44.28 -2.52 11.10
C ALA A 182 45.71 -2.17 11.54
N ASP A 183 45.88 -1.03 12.23
CA ASP A 183 47.15 -0.63 12.85
C ASP A 183 46.86 0.00 14.22
N VAL A 184 46.65 -0.83 15.25
CA VAL A 184 47.13 -0.64 16.65
C VAL A 184 47.21 -2.02 17.29
#